data_AF-V9VVX0-F1
#
_entry.id   AF-V9VVX0-F1
#
_cell.length_a   1.000
_cell.length_b   1.000
_cell.length_c   1.000
_cell.angle_alpha   90.00
_cell.angle_beta   90.00
_cell.angle_gamma   90.00
#
_symmetry.space_group_name_H-M   'P 1'
#
loop_
_entity.id
_entity.type
_entity.pdbx_description
1 polymer ?
#
loop_
_entity_poly.entity_id
_entity_poly.type
_entity_poly.pdbx_seq_one_letter_code
_entity_poly.pdbx_strand_id
1 'polypeptide(L)'
;MNIETRENTYHYGVMRRAIELIDDGGEDLTLEQLAARMDMSPAHFQRLFSAWVGVSPKRYQQYLRLGHAKALLRERFTTLEASYAVGLSGSGRLHDLFLRWEAMSPGEYARKGDGLRIFWGWFDSPFGLALVMGTEKGICGLGFAAETGAEPAMADMRARWPQAEFVEDPSALRPLAEAVFAQKGEAALHMIGALPAEQALQQARA
;
A
#
# COMPACT_ATOMS: atom_id res chain seq x y z
N MET A 1 8.75 12.95 36.44
CA MET A 1 9.02 13.52 35.10
C MET A 1 9.47 12.36 34.22
N ASN A 2 8.54 11.84 33.42
CA ASN A 2 8.50 10.45 32.95
C ASN A 2 9.56 10.14 31.88
N ILE A 3 10.36 9.11 32.16
CA ILE A 3 11.36 8.54 31.24
C ILE A 3 10.67 8.02 29.97
N GLU A 4 9.50 7.37 30.10
CA GLU A 4 8.69 6.86 28.98
C GLU A 4 8.23 7.94 28.00
N THR A 5 7.87 9.13 28.48
CA THR A 5 7.41 10.23 27.60
C THR A 5 8.56 10.82 26.79
N ARG A 6 9.78 10.86 27.35
CA ARG A 6 10.98 11.31 26.65
C ARG A 6 11.47 10.28 25.62
N GLU A 7 11.42 9.00 25.97
CA GLU A 7 11.79 7.90 25.09
C GLU A 7 10.86 7.81 23.87
N ASN A 8 9.56 8.03 24.07
CA ASN A 8 8.57 8.09 22.98
C ASN A 8 8.77 9.31 22.06
N THR A 9 9.08 10.48 22.64
CA THR A 9 9.37 11.71 21.87
C THR A 9 10.66 11.57 21.04
N TYR A 10 11.68 10.90 21.58
CA TYR A 10 12.93 10.61 20.87
C TYR A 10 12.69 9.65 19.70
N HIS A 11 12.01 8.51 19.94
CA HIS A 11 11.69 7.56 18.89
C HIS A 11 10.85 8.17 17.76
N TYR A 12 9.88 9.02 18.10
CA TYR A 12 9.12 9.77 17.11
C TYR A 12 10.01 10.64 16.21
N GLY A 13 10.92 11.43 16.78
CA GLY A 13 11.83 12.27 16.01
C GLY A 13 12.76 11.47 15.11
N VAL A 14 13.28 10.33 15.59
CA VAL A 14 14.13 9.45 14.77
C VAL A 14 13.33 8.79 13.65
N MET A 15 12.13 8.28 13.93
CA MET A 15 11.29 7.65 12.90
C MET A 15 10.83 8.63 11.83
N ARG A 16 10.51 9.88 12.21
CA ARG A 16 10.22 10.94 11.23
C ARG A 16 11.39 11.14 10.27
N ARG A 17 12.60 11.33 10.78
CA ARG A 17 13.80 11.49 9.94
C ARG A 17 14.06 10.28 9.05
N ALA A 18 13.79 9.07 9.55
CA ALA A 18 13.93 7.85 8.77
C ALA A 18 12.92 7.79 7.61
N ILE A 19 11.67 8.21 7.85
CA ILE A 19 10.63 8.30 6.82
C ILE A 19 11.00 9.37 5.79
N GLU A 20 11.35 10.58 6.23
CA GLU A 20 11.80 11.67 5.35
C GLU A 20 12.96 11.22 4.45
N LEU A 21 13.96 10.55 5.02
CA LEU A 21 15.09 10.04 4.27
C LEU A 21 14.68 9.01 3.20
N ILE A 22 13.70 8.16 3.48
CA ILE A 22 13.21 7.18 2.51
C ILE A 22 12.30 7.84 1.46
N ASP A 23 11.52 8.84 1.85
CA ASP A 23 10.60 9.59 0.98
C ASP A 23 11.33 10.50 -0.02
N ASP A 24 12.54 10.98 0.31
CA ASP A 24 13.39 11.81 -0.58
C ASP A 24 13.79 11.11 -1.89
N GLY A 25 13.47 9.82 -2.06
CA GLY A 25 13.46 9.17 -3.37
C GLY A 25 14.83 8.86 -3.97
N GLY A 26 15.88 8.83 -3.14
CA GLY A 26 17.21 8.37 -3.54
C GLY A 26 17.26 6.86 -3.83
N GLU A 27 18.46 6.33 -4.07
CA GLU A 27 18.66 4.88 -4.17
C GLU A 27 18.22 4.17 -2.88
N ASP A 28 17.65 2.98 -3.03
CA ASP A 28 17.23 2.17 -1.88
C ASP A 28 18.41 1.95 -0.93
N LEU A 29 18.20 2.33 0.33
CA LEU A 29 19.16 2.11 1.39
C LEU A 29 18.94 0.73 2.00
N THR A 30 20.03 0.02 2.25
CA THR A 30 19.99 -1.22 3.02
C THR A 30 19.56 -0.94 4.46
N LEU A 31 19.10 -1.99 5.16
CA LEU A 31 18.71 -1.86 6.56
C LEU A 31 19.86 -1.31 7.41
N GLU A 32 21.09 -1.74 7.11
CA GLU A 32 22.32 -1.31 7.79
C GLU A 32 22.59 0.17 7.54
N GLN A 33 22.41 0.65 6.32
CA GLN A 33 22.61 2.06 5.98
C GLN A 33 21.57 2.96 6.66
N LEU A 34 20.30 2.55 6.68
CA LEU A 34 19.24 3.27 7.38
C LEU A 34 19.49 3.31 8.89
N ALA A 35 19.83 2.17 9.48
CA ALA A 35 20.10 2.07 10.92
C ALA A 35 21.31 2.91 11.32
N ALA A 36 22.39 2.90 10.52
CA ALA A 36 23.58 3.70 10.75
C ALA A 36 23.27 5.21 10.74
N ARG A 37 22.43 5.69 9.81
CA ARG A 37 22.02 7.10 9.76
C ARG A 37 21.13 7.52 10.93
N MET A 38 20.53 6.55 11.62
CA MET A 38 19.67 6.76 12.79
C MET A 38 20.40 6.48 14.12
N ASP A 39 21.71 6.21 14.08
CA ASP A 39 22.53 5.84 15.24
C ASP A 39 21.97 4.61 16.00
N MET A 40 21.49 3.61 15.24
CA MET A 40 20.86 2.39 15.76
C MET A 40 21.49 1.12 15.19
N SER A 41 21.33 0.02 15.92
CA SER A 41 21.59 -1.31 15.35
C SER A 41 20.48 -1.68 14.35
N PRO A 42 20.79 -2.47 13.29
CA PRO A 42 19.80 -2.88 12.29
C PRO A 42 18.56 -3.55 12.88
N ALA A 43 18.75 -4.45 13.86
CA ALA A 43 17.66 -5.16 14.51
C ALA A 43 16.78 -4.26 15.38
N HIS A 44 17.35 -3.24 16.03
CA HIS A 44 16.57 -2.26 16.79
C HIS A 44 15.77 -1.37 15.84
N PHE A 45 16.43 -0.82 14.82
CA PHE A 45 15.80 0.05 13.83
C PHE A 45 14.64 -0.66 13.11
N GLN A 46 14.83 -1.91 12.65
CA GLN A 46 13.76 -2.65 11.98
C GLN A 46 12.52 -2.81 12.86
N ARG A 47 12.70 -3.19 14.14
CA ARG A 47 11.58 -3.38 15.07
C ARG A 47 10.86 -2.07 15.33
N LEU A 48 11.60 -1.01 15.62
CA LEU A 48 11.04 0.30 15.91
C LEU A 48 10.31 0.88 14.69
N PHE A 49 10.94 0.86 13.52
CA PHE A 49 10.32 1.31 12.28
C PHE A 49 9.05 0.54 11.97
N SER A 50 9.07 -0.80 12.08
CA SER A 50 7.88 -1.60 11.80
C SER A 50 6.75 -1.36 12.80
N ALA A 51 7.09 -1.07 14.06
CA ALA A 51 6.09 -0.72 15.07
C ALA A 51 5.44 0.64 14.81
N TRP A 52 6.20 1.62 14.28
CA TRP A 52 5.70 2.96 13.99
C TRP A 52 4.99 3.07 12.64
N VAL A 53 5.55 2.47 11.59
CA VAL A 53 5.07 2.58 10.21
C VAL A 53 4.12 1.43 9.84
N GLY A 54 4.09 0.36 10.64
CA GLY A 54 3.27 -0.83 10.39
C GLY A 54 3.87 -1.81 9.38
N VAL A 55 4.92 -1.41 8.65
CA VAL A 55 5.65 -2.25 7.69
C VAL A 55 7.16 -2.10 7.86
N SER A 56 7.92 -3.09 7.40
CA SER A 56 9.38 -3.02 7.46
C SER A 56 9.94 -1.94 6.51
N PRO A 57 11.14 -1.40 6.77
CA PRO A 57 11.76 -0.39 5.91
C PRO A 57 11.88 -0.83 4.44
N LYS A 58 12.20 -2.12 4.21
CA LYS A 58 12.26 -2.69 2.87
C LYS A 58 10.90 -2.69 2.17
N ARG A 59 9.83 -3.06 2.87
CA ARG A 59 8.47 -3.04 2.31
C ARG A 59 8.01 -1.62 2.01
N TYR A 60 8.36 -0.66 2.87
CA TYR A 60 8.07 0.75 2.65
C TYR A 60 8.75 1.28 1.38
N GLN A 61 10.07 1.05 1.21
CA GLN A 61 10.79 1.40 -0.02
C GLN A 61 10.20 0.72 -1.28
N GLN A 62 9.80 -0.56 -1.17
CA GLN A 62 9.11 -1.26 -2.27
C GLN A 62 7.77 -0.61 -2.64
N TYR A 63 7.02 -0.12 -1.66
CA TYR A 63 5.76 0.56 -1.88
C TYR A 63 5.95 1.92 -2.57
N LEU A 64 6.89 2.74 -2.12
CA LEU A 64 7.20 4.02 -2.76
C LEU A 64 7.66 3.82 -4.21
N ARG A 65 8.52 2.81 -4.43
CA ARG A 65 8.97 2.43 -5.77
C ARG A 65 7.80 2.04 -6.67
N LEU A 66 6.87 1.24 -6.17
CA LEU A 66 5.66 0.89 -6.91
C LEU A 66 4.83 2.12 -7.24
N GLY A 67 4.69 3.07 -6.29
CA GLY A 67 4.03 4.35 -6.52
C GLY A 67 4.62 5.12 -7.70
N HIS A 68 5.95 5.22 -7.76
CA HIS A 68 6.64 5.84 -8.90
C HIS A 68 6.39 5.05 -10.20
N ALA A 69 6.47 3.71 -10.17
CA ALA A 69 6.23 2.91 -11.36
C ALA A 69 4.78 3.06 -11.88
N LYS A 70 3.80 3.15 -10.97
CA LYS A 70 2.40 3.42 -11.30
C LYS A 70 2.23 4.78 -11.99
N ALA A 71 2.95 5.81 -11.55
CA ALA A 71 2.93 7.12 -12.20
C ALA A 71 3.47 7.02 -13.64
N LEU A 72 4.62 6.39 -13.85
CA LEU A 72 5.21 6.20 -15.18
C LEU A 72 4.31 5.41 -16.13
N LEU A 73 3.67 4.34 -15.64
CA LEU A 73 2.73 3.55 -16.45
C LEU A 73 1.50 4.37 -16.86
N ARG A 74 1.02 5.29 -16.01
CA ARG A 74 -0.07 6.22 -16.37
C ARG A 74 0.37 7.23 -17.44
N GLU A 75 1.65 7.59 -17.44
CA GLU A 75 2.30 8.42 -18.46
C GLU A 75 2.67 7.64 -19.74
N ARG A 76 2.19 6.38 -19.87
CA ARG A 76 2.34 5.52 -21.06
C ARG A 76 3.77 5.02 -21.31
N PHE A 77 4.64 5.04 -20.31
CA PHE A 77 5.91 4.31 -20.39
C PHE A 77 5.63 2.81 -20.52
N THR A 78 6.51 2.11 -21.25
CA THR A 78 6.48 0.65 -21.31
C THR A 78 6.84 0.06 -19.93
N THR A 79 6.44 -1.19 -19.69
CA THR A 79 6.80 -1.90 -18.45
C THR A 79 8.30 -2.03 -18.27
N LEU A 80 9.06 -2.09 -19.37
CA LEU A 80 10.52 -2.15 -19.35
C LEU A 80 11.12 -0.80 -18.93
N GLU A 81 10.71 0.29 -19.57
CA GLU A 81 11.17 1.64 -19.21
C GLU A 81 10.82 2.00 -17.77
N ALA A 82 9.57 1.73 -17.35
CA ALA A 82 9.14 1.96 -15.98
C ALA A 82 10.00 1.14 -15.00
N SER A 83 10.35 -0.11 -15.32
CA SER A 83 11.19 -0.92 -14.44
C SER A 83 12.59 -0.34 -14.25
N TYR A 84 13.22 0.15 -15.31
CA TYR A 84 14.56 0.75 -15.21
C TYR A 84 14.52 2.11 -14.52
N ALA A 85 13.52 2.94 -14.81
CA ALA A 85 13.35 4.26 -14.20
C ALA A 85 13.17 4.19 -12.68
N VAL A 86 12.60 3.09 -12.16
CA VAL A 86 12.44 2.86 -10.72
C VAL A 86 13.56 2.00 -10.11
N GLY A 87 14.67 1.82 -10.82
CA GLY A 87 15.86 1.13 -10.34
C GLY A 87 15.70 -0.39 -10.20
N LEU A 88 14.76 -1.02 -10.91
CA LEU A 88 14.61 -2.46 -10.93
C LEU A 88 15.51 -3.10 -12.00
N SER A 89 15.91 -4.35 -11.76
CA SER A 89 16.73 -5.12 -12.68
C SER A 89 16.00 -5.56 -13.95
N GLY A 90 14.71 -5.26 -14.09
CA GLY A 90 13.90 -5.56 -15.27
C GLY A 90 12.41 -5.73 -14.98
N SER A 91 11.63 -5.98 -16.04
CA SER A 91 10.17 -6.05 -16.01
C SER A 91 9.60 -7.18 -15.13
N GLY A 92 10.34 -8.28 -14.94
CA GLY A 92 9.94 -9.36 -14.03
C GLY A 92 9.84 -8.89 -12.58
N ARG A 93 10.78 -8.07 -12.11
CA ARG A 93 10.72 -7.49 -10.75
C ARG A 93 9.56 -6.53 -10.58
N LEU A 94 9.24 -5.78 -11.64
CA LEU A 94 8.09 -4.89 -11.65
C LEU A 94 6.79 -5.70 -11.55
N HIS A 95 6.71 -6.81 -12.30
CA HIS A 95 5.59 -7.74 -12.24
C HIS A 95 5.40 -8.29 -10.81
N ASP A 96 6.47 -8.76 -10.16
CA ASP A 96 6.42 -9.26 -8.78
C ASP A 96 5.88 -8.21 -7.78
N LEU A 97 6.27 -6.95 -7.94
CA LEU A 97 5.77 -5.84 -7.10
C LEU A 97 4.28 -5.62 -7.32
N PHE A 98 3.84 -5.57 -8.58
CA PHE A 98 2.45 -5.37 -8.95
C PHE A 98 1.54 -6.51 -8.45
N LEU A 99 1.97 -7.76 -8.59
CA LEU A 99 1.25 -8.91 -8.04
C LEU A 99 1.10 -8.81 -6.53
N ARG A 100 2.18 -8.45 -5.83
CA ARG A 100 2.21 -8.37 -4.36
C ARG A 100 1.29 -7.29 -3.80
N TRP A 101 1.23 -6.15 -4.47
CA TRP A 101 0.66 -4.93 -3.89
C TRP A 101 -0.63 -4.46 -4.56
N GLU A 102 -0.88 -4.82 -5.82
CA GLU A 102 -2.07 -4.39 -6.57
C GLU A 102 -2.96 -5.58 -6.98
N ALA A 103 -2.54 -6.82 -6.70
CA ALA A 103 -3.21 -8.05 -7.16
C ALA A 103 -3.55 -8.02 -8.66
N MET A 104 -2.67 -7.42 -9.47
CA MET A 104 -2.77 -7.37 -10.93
C MET A 104 -1.39 -7.20 -11.54
N SER A 105 -1.28 -7.38 -12.84
CA SER A 105 -0.05 -7.16 -13.60
C SER A 105 0.15 -5.68 -13.92
N PRO A 106 1.40 -5.25 -14.19
CA PRO A 106 1.68 -3.88 -14.63
C PRO A 106 0.91 -3.50 -15.91
N GLY A 107 0.67 -4.45 -16.81
CA GLY A 107 -0.05 -4.22 -18.06
C GLY A 107 -1.56 -4.02 -17.86
N GLU A 108 -2.19 -4.84 -17.01
CA GLU A 108 -3.59 -4.64 -16.60
C GLU A 108 -3.76 -3.27 -15.95
N TYR A 109 -2.82 -2.87 -15.09
CA TYR A 109 -2.79 -1.55 -14.48
C TYR A 109 -2.66 -0.41 -15.50
N ALA A 110 -1.69 -0.51 -16.42
CA ALA A 110 -1.43 0.52 -17.43
C ALA A 110 -2.63 0.73 -18.36
N ARG A 111 -3.39 -0.33 -18.66
CA ARG A 111 -4.65 -0.24 -19.42
C ARG A 111 -5.88 0.12 -18.58
N LYS A 112 -5.68 0.60 -17.35
CA LYS A 112 -6.76 1.04 -16.44
C LYS A 112 -7.77 -0.06 -16.13
N GLY A 113 -7.32 -1.33 -16.11
CA GLY A 113 -8.16 -2.49 -15.86
C GLY A 113 -8.76 -3.13 -17.11
N ASP A 114 -8.42 -2.70 -18.33
CA ASP A 114 -8.95 -3.35 -19.54
C ASP A 114 -8.57 -4.85 -19.59
N GLY A 115 -9.60 -5.68 -19.71
CA GLY A 115 -9.52 -7.15 -19.62
C GLY A 115 -9.39 -7.71 -18.20
N LEU A 116 -9.43 -6.87 -17.16
CA LEU A 116 -9.39 -7.28 -15.76
C LEU A 116 -10.82 -7.42 -15.21
N ARG A 117 -11.13 -8.59 -14.66
CA ARG A 117 -12.32 -8.82 -13.85
C ARG A 117 -12.01 -8.53 -12.38
N ILE A 118 -12.81 -7.68 -11.76
CA ILE A 118 -12.75 -7.34 -10.35
C ILE A 118 -14.06 -7.78 -9.69
N PHE A 119 -13.96 -8.77 -8.82
CA PHE A 119 -15.04 -9.14 -7.93
C PHE A 119 -15.17 -8.10 -6.82
N TRP A 120 -16.38 -7.78 -6.40
CA TRP A 120 -16.61 -6.89 -5.27
C TRP A 120 -17.74 -7.39 -4.36
N GLY A 121 -17.71 -6.96 -3.10
CA GLY A 121 -18.76 -7.25 -2.13
C GLY A 121 -18.60 -6.44 -0.84
N TRP A 122 -19.70 -6.31 -0.09
CA TRP A 122 -19.75 -5.64 1.21
C TRP A 122 -19.63 -6.64 2.36
N PHE A 123 -18.83 -6.29 3.37
CA PHE A 123 -18.55 -7.13 4.53
C PHE A 123 -18.55 -6.31 5.81
N ASP A 124 -19.03 -6.91 6.90
CA ASP A 124 -18.83 -6.35 8.23
C ASP A 124 -17.36 -6.48 8.64
N SER A 125 -16.81 -5.43 9.23
CA SER A 125 -15.44 -5.39 9.70
C SER A 125 -15.31 -4.69 11.06
N PRO A 126 -14.17 -4.82 11.76
CA PRO A 126 -13.89 -4.05 12.97
C PRO A 126 -13.94 -2.52 12.78
N PHE A 127 -13.89 -2.05 11.52
CA PHE A 127 -13.96 -0.63 11.15
C PHE A 127 -15.33 -0.25 10.56
N GLY A 128 -16.35 -1.08 10.76
CA GLY A 128 -17.68 -0.94 10.17
C GLY A 128 -17.80 -1.56 8.77
N LEU A 129 -18.79 -1.13 8.00
CA LEU A 129 -19.06 -1.69 6.67
C LEU A 129 -17.87 -1.46 5.73
N ALA A 130 -17.35 -2.54 5.13
CA ALA A 130 -16.19 -2.51 4.26
C ALA A 130 -16.51 -3.05 2.86
N LEU A 131 -16.10 -2.32 1.83
CA LEU A 131 -16.05 -2.76 0.45
C LEU A 131 -14.76 -3.54 0.22
N VAL A 132 -14.88 -4.80 -0.17
CA VAL A 132 -13.73 -5.62 -0.60
C VAL A 132 -13.80 -5.77 -2.10
N MET A 133 -12.67 -5.54 -2.77
CA MET A 133 -12.48 -5.78 -4.20
C MET A 133 -11.30 -6.72 -4.43
N GLY A 134 -11.48 -7.72 -5.28
CA GLY A 134 -10.46 -8.73 -5.55
C GLY A 134 -10.43 -9.19 -7.00
N THR A 135 -9.27 -9.65 -7.41
CA THR A 135 -9.05 -10.35 -8.69
C THR A 135 -8.75 -11.81 -8.37
N GLU A 136 -8.52 -12.63 -9.41
CA GLU A 136 -8.01 -14.00 -9.24
C GLU A 136 -6.65 -14.06 -8.51
N LYS A 137 -5.93 -12.92 -8.43
CA LYS A 137 -4.60 -12.82 -7.82
C LYS A 137 -4.65 -12.36 -6.35
N GLY A 138 -5.82 -11.95 -5.84
CA GLY A 138 -6.01 -11.51 -4.46
C GLY A 138 -6.81 -10.20 -4.34
N ILE A 139 -6.81 -9.62 -3.13
CA ILE A 139 -7.48 -8.33 -2.87
C ILE A 139 -6.70 -7.21 -3.57
N CYS A 140 -7.40 -6.47 -4.43
CA CYS A 140 -6.86 -5.28 -5.09
C CYS A 140 -7.36 -3.98 -4.43
N GLY A 141 -8.49 -4.02 -3.72
CA GLY A 141 -9.07 -2.84 -3.09
C GLY A 141 -9.80 -3.15 -1.79
N LEU A 142 -9.68 -2.24 -0.83
CA LEU A 142 -10.41 -2.24 0.42
C LEU A 142 -10.84 -0.81 0.74
N GLY A 143 -12.14 -0.59 0.94
CA GLY A 143 -12.70 0.71 1.30
C GLY A 143 -13.60 0.59 2.52
N PHE A 144 -13.58 1.57 3.42
CA PHE A 144 -14.45 1.60 4.59
C PHE A 144 -15.55 2.64 4.40
N ALA A 145 -16.80 2.20 4.49
CA ALA A 145 -17.99 3.00 4.24
C ALA A 145 -18.67 3.51 5.52
N ALA A 146 -18.10 3.21 6.70
CA ALA A 146 -18.68 3.61 7.98
C ALA A 146 -18.81 5.13 8.13
N GLU A 147 -17.85 5.90 7.61
CA GLU A 147 -17.85 7.38 7.68
C GLU A 147 -18.28 8.03 6.37
N THR A 148 -17.87 7.47 5.23
CA THR A 148 -18.05 8.07 3.89
C THR A 148 -19.32 7.60 3.19
N GLY A 149 -19.93 6.49 3.62
CA GLY A 149 -21.07 5.86 2.96
C GLY A 149 -20.67 4.89 1.83
N ALA A 150 -21.59 4.00 1.48
CA ALA A 150 -21.33 2.93 0.52
C ALA A 150 -21.09 3.45 -0.91
N GLU A 151 -21.90 4.40 -1.37
CA GLU A 151 -21.79 4.98 -2.72
C GLU A 151 -20.46 5.70 -2.96
N PRO A 152 -19.99 6.63 -2.10
CA PRO A 152 -18.67 7.26 -2.28
C PRO A 152 -17.51 6.27 -2.23
N ALA A 153 -17.56 5.27 -1.34
CA ALA A 153 -16.54 4.23 -1.27
C ALA A 153 -16.47 3.39 -2.56
N MET A 154 -17.61 3.03 -3.14
CA MET A 154 -17.67 2.32 -4.42
C MET A 154 -17.16 3.19 -5.57
N ALA A 155 -17.55 4.47 -5.63
CA ALA A 155 -17.11 5.40 -6.65
C ALA A 155 -15.58 5.61 -6.63
N ASP A 156 -14.98 5.82 -5.45
CA ASP A 156 -13.52 5.95 -5.29
C ASP A 156 -12.79 4.69 -5.79
N MET A 157 -13.24 3.51 -5.38
CA MET A 157 -12.62 2.25 -5.79
C MET A 157 -12.71 2.04 -7.30
N ARG A 158 -13.88 2.26 -7.91
CA ARG A 158 -14.07 2.09 -9.37
C ARG A 158 -13.25 3.08 -10.20
N ALA A 159 -13.01 4.29 -9.69
CA ALA A 159 -12.22 5.30 -10.38
C ALA A 159 -10.74 4.89 -10.61
N ARG A 160 -10.25 3.90 -9.86
CA ARG A 160 -8.88 3.38 -9.98
C ARG A 160 -8.68 2.52 -11.23
N TRP A 161 -9.70 1.75 -11.61
CA TRP A 161 -9.70 0.86 -12.76
C TRP A 161 -10.98 1.03 -13.59
N PRO A 162 -11.16 2.21 -14.23
CA PRO A 162 -12.41 2.55 -14.92
C PRO A 162 -12.72 1.67 -16.13
N GLN A 163 -11.77 0.87 -16.62
CA GLN A 163 -11.95 -0.06 -17.75
C GLN A 163 -12.10 -1.52 -17.29
N ALA A 164 -12.13 -1.78 -15.98
CA ALA A 164 -12.33 -3.13 -15.45
C ALA A 164 -13.81 -3.57 -15.51
N GLU A 165 -14.01 -4.88 -15.63
CA GLU A 165 -15.30 -5.53 -15.45
C GLU A 165 -15.54 -5.74 -13.95
N PHE A 166 -16.51 -5.03 -13.38
CA PHE A 166 -16.88 -5.17 -11.96
C PHE A 166 -18.03 -6.15 -11.81
N VAL A 167 -17.80 -7.25 -11.09
CA VAL A 167 -18.79 -8.31 -10.84
C VAL A 167 -19.07 -8.38 -9.36
N GLU A 168 -20.34 -8.26 -8.96
CA GLU A 168 -20.71 -8.47 -7.56
C GLU A 168 -20.66 -9.98 -7.26
N ASP A 169 -19.69 -10.38 -6.44
CA ASP A 169 -19.57 -11.77 -5.97
C ASP A 169 -18.95 -11.81 -4.56
N PRO A 170 -19.76 -11.53 -3.52
CA PRO A 170 -19.30 -11.60 -2.14
C PRO A 170 -18.90 -13.02 -1.73
N SER A 171 -19.39 -14.05 -2.43
CA SER A 171 -19.09 -15.45 -2.10
C SER A 171 -17.65 -15.80 -2.45
N ALA A 172 -17.16 -15.35 -3.61
CA ALA A 172 -15.78 -15.53 -4.04
C ALA A 172 -14.79 -14.79 -3.11
N LEU A 173 -15.19 -13.65 -2.56
CA LEU A 173 -14.33 -12.80 -1.73
C LEU A 173 -14.34 -13.15 -0.25
N ARG A 174 -15.36 -13.88 0.24
CA ARG A 174 -15.53 -14.17 1.66
C ARG A 174 -14.29 -14.78 2.34
N PRO A 175 -13.60 -15.78 1.76
CA PRO A 175 -12.39 -16.33 2.39
C PRO A 175 -11.29 -15.28 2.57
N LEU A 176 -11.13 -14.39 1.59
CA LEU A 176 -10.15 -13.30 1.65
C LEU A 176 -10.56 -12.23 2.66
N ALA A 177 -11.83 -11.82 2.64
CA ALA A 177 -12.38 -10.84 3.58
C ALA A 177 -12.27 -11.31 5.05
N GLU A 178 -12.60 -12.58 5.32
CA GLU A 178 -12.44 -13.16 6.64
C GLU A 178 -10.97 -13.21 7.07
N ALA A 179 -10.06 -13.58 6.16
CA ALA A 179 -8.63 -13.58 6.45
C ALA A 179 -8.10 -12.16 6.78
N VAL A 180 -8.61 -11.12 6.11
CA VAL A 180 -8.29 -9.71 6.39
C VAL A 180 -8.71 -9.32 7.80
N PHE A 181 -9.94 -9.65 8.20
CA PHE A 181 -10.55 -9.09 9.41
C PHE A 181 -10.43 -9.97 10.65
N ALA A 182 -10.26 -11.30 10.51
CA ALA A 182 -10.29 -12.22 11.64
C ALA A 182 -9.02 -12.22 12.50
N GLN A 183 -7.93 -11.57 12.06
CA GLN A 183 -6.60 -11.61 12.72
C GLN A 183 -6.14 -13.03 13.14
N LYS A 184 -6.66 -14.08 12.48
CA LYS A 184 -6.38 -15.49 12.75
C LYS A 184 -5.93 -16.16 11.45
N GLY A 185 -4.62 -16.44 11.38
CA GLY A 185 -3.95 -17.09 10.23
C GLY A 185 -2.97 -16.18 9.49
N GLU A 186 -2.12 -16.76 8.64
CA GLU A 186 -1.32 -16.03 7.65
C GLU A 186 -2.24 -15.65 6.48
N ALA A 187 -2.98 -14.56 6.62
CA ALA A 187 -3.47 -13.86 5.43
C ALA A 187 -2.25 -13.21 4.78
N ALA A 188 -2.03 -13.42 3.48
CA ALA A 188 -1.13 -12.59 2.68
C ALA A 188 -1.77 -11.20 2.52
N LEU A 189 -1.95 -10.50 3.64
CA LEU A 189 -2.65 -9.25 3.73
C LEU A 189 -1.63 -8.12 3.62
N HIS A 190 -1.53 -7.58 2.43
CA HIS A 190 -0.82 -6.35 2.16
C HIS A 190 -1.84 -5.19 2.20
N MET A 191 -2.28 -4.79 3.41
CA MET A 191 -3.10 -3.59 3.54
C MET A 191 -2.24 -2.36 3.26
N ILE A 192 -2.56 -1.66 2.17
CA ILE A 192 -2.08 -0.32 1.92
C ILE A 192 -3.31 0.55 1.74
N GLY A 193 -3.48 1.51 2.66
CA GLY A 193 -4.47 2.55 2.50
C GLY A 193 -4.25 3.35 1.21
N ALA A 194 -5.33 3.87 0.66
CA ALA A 194 -5.23 4.97 -0.28
C ALA A 194 -4.63 6.17 0.46
N LEU A 195 -3.48 6.65 0.01
CA LEU A 195 -3.16 8.06 0.20
C LEU A 195 -4.20 8.84 -0.63
N PRO A 196 -4.94 9.76 0.00
CA PRO A 196 -4.96 11.12 -0.49
C PRO A 196 -4.24 11.97 0.55
N ALA A 197 -2.91 11.86 0.61
CA ALA A 197 -2.11 12.79 1.41
C ALA A 197 -2.39 14.26 1.02
N GLU A 198 -2.87 14.51 -0.20
CA GLU A 198 -3.28 15.85 -0.63
C GLU A 198 -4.61 16.34 -0.03
N GLN A 199 -5.56 15.45 0.34
CA GLN A 199 -6.88 15.88 0.85
C GLN A 199 -6.96 15.91 2.38
N ALA A 200 -6.24 15.01 3.08
CA ALA A 200 -6.22 15.02 4.54
C ALA A 200 -5.51 16.27 5.13
N LEU A 201 -4.53 16.82 4.41
CA LEU A 201 -3.81 18.04 4.83
C LEU A 201 -4.62 19.34 4.63
N GLN A 202 -5.64 19.35 3.77
CA GLN A 202 -6.52 20.51 3.61
C GLN A 202 -7.61 20.60 4.68
N GLN A 203 -8.06 19.47 5.24
CA GLN A 203 -9.08 19.45 6.29
C GLN A 203 -8.52 19.69 7.70
N ALA A 204 -7.23 19.43 7.93
CA ALA A 204 -6.57 19.74 9.21
C ALA A 204 -6.12 21.21 9.38
N ARG A 205 -6.46 22.08 8.41
CA ARG A 205 -6.16 23.52 8.42
C ARG A 205 -7.40 24.42 8.36
N ALA A 206 -8.60 23.85 8.49
CA ALA A 206 -9.86 24.57 8.70
C ALA A 206 -10.33 24.37 10.14
#